data_AF-A0A0B7NHW4-F1
#
_entry.id   AF-A0A0B7NHW4-F1
#
_cell.length_a   1.000
_cell.length_b   1.000
_cell.length_c   1.000
_cell.angle_alpha   90.00
_cell.angle_beta   90.00
_cell.angle_gamma   90.00
#
_symmetry.space_group_name_H-M   'P 1'
#
loop_
_entity.id
_entity.type
_entity.pdbx_description
1 polymer ?
#
loop_
_entity_poly.entity_id
_entity_poly.type
_entity_poly.pdbx_seq_one_letter_code
_entity_poly.pdbx_strand_id
1 'polypeptide(L)'
;MNKEKNIINNVSATTAIDLKAELVQHVEQFEKTRASVGKQTAAKRPDKKPTFWTKQNKGVDERNQRDKTQQLEAVEGDALQRSRDQLEIKARLYEAMRSGKFSAVEEDDEKMPLVDFDKKYFEERELERQKEEALENKRKKRKQNKTNDDDPWEEFEDEFGRTRIVRRSELPSSEQQQQQYSDYDSEEENDAYLERQERYKAADRSDMNHYEADREIRTKGVGFYRFSKDEQERRAQMDKLNRLRAETENARNSKASASSKRKQMIAQNAEKIRARKAALKAKKHHQLKPEQQIPSDQGPMNVTEDSVTDFLKSIRKQLE
;
A
#
# COMPACT_ATOMS: atom_id res chain seq x y z
N MET A 1 -64.66 -29.43 33.82
CA MET A 1 -65.78 -30.21 33.24
C MET A 1 -65.30 -30.85 31.96
N ASN A 2 -65.06 -32.16 32.01
CA ASN A 2 -64.70 -32.98 30.85
C ASN A 2 -65.93 -33.06 29.93
N LYS A 3 -65.77 -32.72 28.65
CA LYS A 3 -66.75 -33.08 27.61
C LYS A 3 -66.17 -34.23 26.81
N GLU A 4 -66.65 -35.43 27.13
CA GLU A 4 -66.47 -36.64 26.32
C GLU A 4 -67.01 -36.36 24.91
N LYS A 5 -66.19 -36.60 23.89
CA LYS A 5 -66.62 -36.49 22.49
C LYS A 5 -67.41 -37.75 22.15
N ASN A 6 -68.70 -37.59 21.86
CA ASN A 6 -69.53 -38.60 21.23
C ASN A 6 -68.88 -39.05 19.92
N ILE A 7 -68.31 -40.26 19.91
CA ILE A 7 -67.80 -40.90 18.70
C ILE A 7 -69.01 -41.46 17.95
N ILE A 8 -69.40 -40.79 16.87
CA ILE A 8 -70.44 -41.30 15.95
C ILE A 8 -69.81 -42.45 15.16
N ASN A 9 -70.03 -43.67 15.62
CA ASN A 9 -69.67 -44.90 14.92
C ASN A 9 -70.72 -45.19 13.83
N ASN A 10 -70.25 -45.39 12.60
CA ASN A 10 -70.99 -45.69 11.37
C ASN A 10 -71.41 -44.47 10.53
N VAL A 11 -70.42 -43.80 9.93
CA VAL A 11 -70.64 -43.05 8.69
C VAL A 11 -70.78 -44.08 7.56
N SER A 12 -71.96 -44.18 6.94
CA SER A 12 -72.20 -45.06 5.80
C SER A 12 -71.24 -44.73 4.64
N ALA A 13 -70.79 -45.74 3.90
CA ALA A 13 -69.91 -45.55 2.74
C ALA A 13 -70.51 -44.57 1.71
N THR A 14 -71.84 -44.53 1.61
CA THR A 14 -72.56 -43.56 0.76
C THR A 14 -72.34 -42.12 1.24
N THR A 15 -72.43 -41.86 2.55
CA THR A 15 -72.15 -40.54 3.14
C THR A 15 -70.69 -40.14 2.98
N ALA A 16 -69.75 -41.09 3.06
CA ALA A 16 -68.33 -40.80 2.81
C ALA A 16 -68.05 -40.42 1.35
N ILE A 17 -68.76 -41.04 0.39
CA ILE A 17 -68.68 -40.69 -1.03
C ILE A 17 -69.31 -39.32 -1.28
N ASP A 18 -70.44 -39.02 -0.64
CA ASP A 18 -71.13 -37.74 -0.80
C ASP A 18 -70.30 -36.58 -0.22
N LEU A 19 -69.70 -36.79 0.97
CA LEU A 19 -68.80 -35.83 1.59
C LEU A 19 -67.51 -35.65 0.76
N LYS A 20 -67.03 -36.71 0.11
CA LYS A 20 -65.94 -36.62 -0.86
C LYS A 20 -66.36 -35.84 -2.12
N ALA A 21 -67.58 -36.04 -2.60
CA ALA A 21 -68.11 -35.30 -3.74
C ALA A 21 -68.27 -33.81 -3.41
N GLU A 22 -68.82 -33.47 -2.24
CA GLU A 22 -68.86 -32.08 -1.74
C GLU A 22 -67.46 -31.49 -1.59
N LEU A 23 -66.51 -32.23 -0.99
CA LEU A 23 -65.12 -31.75 -0.88
C LEU A 23 -64.50 -31.48 -2.25
N VAL A 24 -64.74 -32.35 -3.24
CA VAL A 24 -64.26 -32.14 -4.61
C VAL A 24 -64.92 -30.92 -5.23
N GLN A 25 -66.23 -30.73 -5.07
CA GLN A 25 -66.94 -29.55 -5.56
C GLN A 25 -66.42 -28.27 -4.91
N HIS A 26 -66.17 -28.27 -3.60
CA HIS A 26 -65.62 -27.13 -2.88
C HIS A 26 -64.17 -26.84 -3.28
N VAL A 27 -63.35 -27.87 -3.53
CA VAL A 27 -61.99 -27.70 -4.06
C VAL A 27 -62.05 -27.13 -5.48
N GLU A 28 -62.94 -27.61 -6.34
CA GLU A 28 -63.10 -27.09 -7.70
C GLU A 28 -63.61 -25.64 -7.70
N GLN A 29 -64.56 -25.31 -6.82
CA GLN A 29 -65.00 -23.92 -6.60
C GLN A 29 -63.87 -23.05 -6.06
N PHE A 30 -63.04 -23.58 -5.14
CA PHE A 30 -61.86 -22.88 -4.64
C PHE A 30 -60.81 -22.66 -5.73
N GLU A 31 -60.59 -23.64 -6.61
CA GLU A 31 -59.66 -23.49 -7.74
C GLU A 31 -60.20 -22.52 -8.79
N LYS A 32 -61.50 -22.56 -9.09
CA LYS A 32 -62.15 -21.60 -9.99
C LYS A 32 -62.11 -20.19 -9.42
N THR A 33 -62.38 -20.01 -8.12
CA THR A 33 -62.25 -18.70 -7.46
C THR A 33 -60.80 -18.26 -7.33
N ARG A 34 -59.84 -19.16 -7.12
CA ARG A 34 -58.39 -18.88 -7.14
C ARG A 34 -57.87 -18.55 -8.54
N ALA A 35 -58.48 -19.10 -9.58
CA ALA A 35 -58.16 -18.81 -10.97
C ALA A 35 -58.81 -17.48 -11.42
N SER A 36 -60.03 -17.17 -10.97
CA SER A 36 -60.76 -15.94 -11.30
C SER A 36 -60.34 -14.73 -10.46
N VAL A 37 -60.08 -14.92 -9.16
CA VAL A 37 -59.29 -14.03 -8.31
C VAL A 37 -57.84 -14.33 -8.66
N GLY A 38 -57.45 -13.90 -9.87
CA GLY A 38 -56.15 -14.14 -10.46
C GLY A 38 -55.09 -14.04 -9.38
N LYS A 39 -54.43 -15.17 -9.16
CA LYS A 39 -53.27 -15.33 -8.30
C LYS A 39 -52.48 -14.02 -8.35
N GLN A 40 -52.55 -13.22 -7.29
CA GLN A 40 -51.50 -12.27 -6.99
C GLN A 40 -50.26 -13.10 -6.64
N THR A 41 -49.75 -13.85 -7.62
CA THR A 41 -48.32 -14.04 -7.74
C THR A 41 -47.81 -12.62 -7.68
N ALA A 42 -47.04 -12.28 -6.65
CA ALA A 42 -46.17 -11.12 -6.69
C ALA A 42 -45.61 -11.11 -8.11
N ALA A 43 -46.05 -10.15 -8.94
CA ALA A 43 -45.67 -10.10 -10.33
C ALA A 43 -44.17 -10.30 -10.32
N LYS A 44 -43.65 -11.33 -11.03
CA LYS A 44 -42.22 -11.38 -11.30
C LYS A 44 -41.93 -10.01 -11.88
N ARG A 45 -41.28 -9.16 -11.07
CA ARG A 45 -40.94 -7.81 -11.50
C ARG A 45 -40.27 -8.02 -12.85
N PRO A 46 -40.70 -7.33 -13.93
CA PRO A 46 -40.02 -7.48 -15.20
C PRO A 46 -38.54 -7.32 -14.91
N ASP A 47 -37.72 -8.29 -15.35
CA ASP A 47 -36.29 -8.35 -15.03
C ASP A 47 -35.75 -6.93 -15.05
N LYS A 48 -35.31 -6.43 -13.89
CA LYS A 48 -34.90 -5.03 -13.76
C LYS A 48 -33.92 -4.80 -14.89
N LYS A 49 -34.27 -3.91 -15.84
CA LYS A 49 -33.39 -3.55 -16.95
C LYS A 49 -32.02 -3.31 -16.33
N PRO A 50 -30.96 -4.01 -16.78
CA PRO A 50 -29.67 -3.93 -16.13
C PRO A 50 -29.30 -2.46 -15.98
N THR A 51 -29.11 -2.03 -14.74
CA THR A 51 -28.66 -0.67 -14.42
C THR A 51 -27.41 -0.38 -15.25
N PHE A 52 -27.15 0.87 -15.61
CA PHE A 52 -25.94 1.24 -16.36
C PHE A 52 -24.64 0.64 -15.77
N TRP A 53 -24.63 0.35 -14.46
CA TRP A 53 -23.54 -0.30 -13.75
C TRP A 53 -23.41 -1.82 -13.96
N THR A 54 -24.50 -2.52 -14.28
CA THR A 54 -24.51 -3.97 -14.54
C THR A 54 -24.40 -4.31 -16.02
N LYS A 55 -24.40 -3.30 -16.91
CA LYS A 55 -24.16 -3.48 -18.34
C LYS A 55 -22.66 -3.64 -18.57
N GLN A 56 -22.20 -4.87 -18.73
CA GLN A 56 -20.82 -5.12 -19.15
C GLN A 56 -20.57 -4.51 -20.54
N ASN A 57 -19.36 -3.99 -20.74
CA ASN A 57 -18.96 -3.42 -22.03
C ASN A 57 -18.92 -4.53 -23.08
N LYS A 58 -19.44 -4.24 -24.28
CA LYS A 58 -19.47 -5.18 -25.41
C LYS A 58 -18.05 -5.68 -25.70
N GLY A 59 -17.84 -6.99 -25.68
CA GLY A 59 -16.56 -7.64 -25.97
C GLY A 59 -15.60 -7.79 -24.78
N VAL A 60 -16.00 -7.44 -23.56
CA VAL A 60 -15.19 -7.73 -22.36
C VAL A 60 -15.12 -9.23 -22.08
N ASP A 61 -16.24 -9.96 -22.25
CA ASP A 61 -16.23 -11.41 -22.03
C ASP A 61 -15.41 -12.13 -23.11
N GLU A 62 -15.51 -11.71 -24.37
CA GLU A 62 -14.68 -12.23 -25.45
C GLU A 62 -13.18 -11.93 -25.26
N ARG A 63 -12.85 -10.75 -24.71
CA ARG A 63 -11.47 -10.40 -24.35
C ARG A 63 -10.99 -11.24 -23.17
N ASN A 64 -11.79 -11.37 -22.11
CA ASN A 64 -11.48 -12.22 -20.95
C ASN A 64 -11.30 -13.68 -21.36
N GLN A 65 -12.11 -14.19 -22.28
CA GLN A 65 -11.96 -15.54 -22.82
C GLN A 65 -10.67 -15.68 -23.61
N ARG A 66 -10.35 -14.72 -24.49
CA ARG A 66 -9.08 -14.70 -25.23
C ARG A 66 -7.87 -14.59 -24.30
N ASP A 67 -7.94 -13.77 -23.26
CA ASP A 67 -6.86 -13.62 -22.29
C ASP A 67 -6.68 -14.92 -21.50
N LYS A 68 -7.78 -15.59 -21.11
CA LYS A 68 -7.72 -16.92 -20.47
C LYS A 68 -7.13 -17.99 -21.39
N THR A 69 -7.55 -18.04 -22.66
CA THR A 69 -7.00 -19.02 -23.61
C THR A 69 -5.53 -18.74 -23.92
N GLN A 70 -5.14 -17.47 -24.12
CA GLN A 70 -3.73 -17.10 -24.32
C GLN A 70 -2.87 -17.40 -23.10
N GLN A 71 -3.41 -17.20 -21.90
CA GLN A 71 -2.69 -17.50 -20.66
C GLN A 71 -2.52 -19.00 -20.43
N LEU A 72 -3.54 -19.81 -20.77
CA LEU A 72 -3.43 -21.27 -20.75
C LEU A 72 -2.45 -21.77 -21.83
N GLU A 73 -2.52 -21.23 -23.05
CA GLU A 73 -1.65 -21.60 -24.17
C GLU A 73 -0.20 -21.15 -23.96
N ALA A 74 0.03 -20.02 -23.28
CA ALA A 74 1.36 -19.56 -22.86
C ALA A 74 1.94 -20.41 -21.71
N VAL A 75 1.09 -20.98 -20.86
CA VAL A 75 1.49 -21.90 -19.77
C VAL A 75 1.69 -23.32 -20.30
N GLU A 76 0.95 -23.75 -21.33
CA GLU A 76 1.16 -25.03 -22.06
C GLU A 76 2.26 -24.93 -23.14
N GLY A 77 3.02 -23.84 -23.18
CA GLY A 77 4.07 -23.63 -24.18
C GLY A 77 5.39 -24.35 -23.86
N ASP A 78 6.29 -24.27 -24.85
CA ASP A 78 7.70 -24.66 -24.86
C ASP A 78 8.46 -24.28 -23.56
N ALA A 79 8.09 -23.17 -22.90
CA ALA A 79 8.67 -22.78 -21.61
C ALA A 79 8.38 -23.78 -20.46
N LEU A 80 7.17 -24.34 -20.39
CA LEU A 80 6.81 -25.34 -19.38
C LEU A 80 7.50 -26.68 -19.67
N GLN A 81 7.65 -27.03 -20.95
CA GLN A 81 8.37 -28.23 -21.37
C GLN A 81 9.87 -28.13 -21.05
N ARG A 82 10.52 -27.01 -21.40
CA ARG A 82 11.90 -26.72 -21.01
C ARG A 82 12.09 -26.71 -19.48
N SER A 83 11.13 -26.16 -18.74
CA SER A 83 11.17 -26.19 -17.28
C SER A 83 11.06 -27.62 -16.74
N ARG A 84 10.24 -28.49 -17.34
CA ARG A 84 10.16 -29.90 -16.97
C ARG A 84 11.47 -30.63 -17.26
N ASP A 85 12.00 -30.49 -18.47
CA ASP A 85 13.27 -31.10 -18.87
C ASP A 85 14.41 -30.70 -17.93
N GLN A 86 14.49 -29.41 -17.56
CA GLN A 86 15.48 -28.92 -16.60
C GLN A 86 15.28 -29.47 -15.18
N LEU A 87 14.04 -29.63 -14.73
CA LEU A 87 13.75 -30.23 -13.43
C LEU A 87 14.09 -31.73 -13.41
N GLU A 88 13.87 -32.45 -14.51
CA GLU A 88 14.25 -33.85 -14.66
C GLU A 88 15.78 -34.03 -14.68
N ILE A 89 16.50 -33.19 -15.42
CA ILE A 89 17.98 -33.17 -15.42
C ILE A 89 18.50 -32.92 -14.01
N LYS A 90 17.93 -31.94 -13.30
CA LYS A 90 18.29 -31.64 -11.90
C LYS A 90 17.99 -32.84 -11.01
N ALA A 91 16.79 -33.42 -11.08
CA ALA A 91 16.41 -34.57 -10.26
C ALA A 91 17.37 -35.76 -10.46
N ARG A 92 17.73 -36.05 -11.72
CA ARG A 92 18.71 -37.09 -12.07
C ARG A 92 20.09 -36.80 -11.50
N LEU A 93 20.53 -35.54 -11.56
CA LEU A 93 21.79 -35.10 -10.96
C LEU A 93 21.77 -35.31 -9.44
N TYR A 94 20.70 -34.86 -8.76
CA TYR A 94 20.54 -35.07 -7.32
C TYR A 94 20.54 -36.56 -6.93
N GLU A 95 19.90 -37.43 -7.71
CA GLU A 95 19.88 -38.87 -7.46
C GLU A 95 21.25 -39.52 -7.70
N ALA A 96 21.98 -39.09 -8.74
CA ALA A 96 23.35 -39.53 -9.00
C ALA A 96 24.32 -39.11 -7.88
N MET A 97 24.16 -37.89 -7.34
CA MET A 97 24.94 -37.38 -6.22
C MET A 97 24.60 -38.10 -4.92
N ARG A 98 23.31 -38.29 -4.63
CA ARG A 98 22.85 -39.02 -3.43
C ARG A 98 23.28 -40.49 -3.43
N SER A 99 23.38 -41.10 -4.61
CA SER A 99 23.80 -42.50 -4.76
C SER A 99 25.32 -42.68 -4.80
N GLY A 100 26.11 -41.60 -4.72
CA GLY A 100 27.57 -41.65 -4.78
C GLY A 100 28.13 -42.08 -6.13
N LYS A 101 27.29 -42.15 -7.18
CA LYS A 101 27.67 -42.53 -8.55
C LYS A 101 28.04 -41.34 -9.42
N PHE A 102 28.07 -40.14 -8.83
CA PHE A 102 28.53 -38.95 -9.51
C PHE A 102 30.06 -39.01 -9.69
N SER A 103 30.49 -39.40 -10.88
CA SER A 103 31.92 -39.40 -11.26
C SER A 103 32.27 -38.01 -11.79
N ALA A 104 33.11 -37.27 -11.08
CA ALA A 104 33.56 -35.91 -11.42
C ALA A 104 34.56 -35.86 -12.60
N VAL A 105 34.51 -36.82 -13.53
CA VAL A 105 35.55 -37.05 -14.54
C VAL A 105 35.20 -36.45 -15.91
N GLU A 106 34.03 -35.80 -16.08
CA GLU A 106 33.74 -35.05 -17.30
C GLU A 106 34.13 -33.57 -17.16
N GLU A 107 35.04 -33.18 -18.05
CA GLU A 107 35.81 -31.94 -18.21
C GLU A 107 34.96 -30.72 -18.65
N ASP A 108 33.77 -30.54 -18.06
CA ASP A 108 32.91 -29.37 -18.28
C ASP A 108 32.65 -28.68 -16.93
N ASP A 109 33.65 -27.93 -16.47
CA ASP A 109 33.63 -27.15 -15.22
C ASP A 109 32.43 -26.18 -15.14
N GLU A 110 31.84 -25.79 -16.28
CA GLU A 110 30.66 -24.93 -16.40
C GLU A 110 29.33 -25.58 -15.96
N LYS A 111 29.26 -26.92 -15.91
CA LYS A 111 28.05 -27.66 -15.50
C LYS A 111 28.13 -28.24 -14.10
N MET A 112 29.31 -28.19 -13.49
CA MET A 112 29.50 -28.67 -12.13
C MET A 112 28.74 -27.75 -11.16
N PRO A 113 27.81 -28.26 -10.35
CA PRO A 113 27.17 -27.44 -9.33
C PRO A 113 28.25 -26.98 -8.33
N LEU A 114 28.51 -25.66 -8.26
CA LEU A 114 29.47 -25.01 -7.34
C LEU A 114 29.19 -25.27 -5.84
N VAL A 115 28.16 -26.04 -5.52
CA VAL A 115 27.80 -26.42 -4.17
C VAL A 115 28.45 -27.78 -3.89
N ASP A 116 29.44 -27.79 -3.01
CA ASP A 116 29.99 -29.02 -2.44
C ASP A 116 28.93 -29.67 -1.53
N PHE A 117 28.34 -30.78 -1.98
CA PHE A 117 27.22 -31.42 -1.30
C PHE A 117 27.64 -32.19 -0.05
N ASP A 118 28.88 -32.66 0.02
CA ASP A 118 29.40 -33.30 1.22
C ASP A 118 29.56 -32.23 2.30
N LYS A 119 30.20 -31.11 1.95
CA LYS A 119 30.29 -29.95 2.85
C LYS A 119 28.91 -29.44 3.27
N LYS A 120 27.96 -29.32 2.33
CA LYS A 120 26.60 -28.86 2.62
C LYS A 120 25.84 -29.82 3.54
N TYR A 121 26.01 -31.13 3.40
CA TYR A 121 25.40 -32.11 4.29
C TYR A 121 25.92 -31.97 5.72
N PHE A 122 27.23 -31.79 5.87
CA PHE A 122 27.82 -31.53 7.19
C PHE A 122 27.38 -30.19 7.76
N GLU A 123 27.35 -29.13 6.95
CA GLU A 123 26.84 -27.82 7.36
C GLU A 123 25.37 -27.87 7.78
N GLU A 124 24.51 -28.59 7.05
CA GLU A 124 23.08 -28.69 7.38
C GLU A 124 22.86 -29.46 8.69
N ARG A 125 23.59 -30.56 8.90
CA ARG A 125 23.57 -31.32 10.17
C ARG A 125 24.11 -30.50 11.34
N GLU A 126 25.14 -29.70 11.11
CA GLU A 126 25.69 -28.76 12.09
C GLU A 126 24.66 -27.70 12.49
N LEU A 127 23.96 -27.14 11.49
CA LEU A 127 22.93 -26.12 11.65
C LEU A 127 21.68 -26.67 12.35
N GLU A 128 21.30 -27.93 12.08
CA GLU A 128 20.27 -28.65 12.84
C GLU A 128 20.67 -28.79 14.31
N ARG A 129 21.91 -29.20 14.59
CA ARG A 129 22.40 -29.29 15.98
C ARG A 129 22.38 -27.93 16.68
N GLN A 130 22.83 -26.87 16.01
CA GLN A 130 22.77 -25.50 16.54
C GLN A 130 21.33 -25.03 16.79
N LYS A 131 20.39 -25.40 15.91
CA LYS A 131 18.95 -25.11 16.10
C LYS A 131 18.39 -25.85 17.31
N GLU A 132 18.72 -27.12 17.49
CA GLU A 132 18.30 -27.91 18.64
C GLU A 132 18.86 -27.34 19.95
N GLU A 133 20.15 -26.98 19.96
CA GLU A 133 20.82 -26.35 21.09
C GLU A 133 20.22 -24.97 21.42
N ALA A 134 19.93 -24.16 20.40
CA ALA A 134 19.24 -22.88 20.58
C ALA A 134 17.82 -23.07 21.13
N LEU A 135 17.10 -24.11 20.70
CA LEU A 135 15.78 -24.45 21.22
C LEU A 135 15.86 -24.90 22.68
N GLU A 136 16.88 -25.68 23.03
CA GLU A 136 17.13 -26.13 24.40
C GLU A 136 17.50 -24.95 25.31
N ASN A 137 18.37 -24.06 24.86
CA ASN A 137 18.72 -22.83 25.59
C ASN A 137 17.51 -21.91 25.76
N LYS A 138 16.63 -21.80 24.76
CA LYS A 138 15.36 -21.07 24.88
C LYS A 138 14.43 -21.73 25.91
N ARG A 139 14.39 -23.06 26.00
CA ARG A 139 13.63 -23.80 27.02
C ARG A 139 14.22 -23.59 28.42
N LYS A 140 15.55 -23.57 28.57
CA LYS A 140 16.25 -23.28 29.83
C LYS A 140 16.00 -21.83 30.28
N LYS A 141 16.10 -20.84 29.38
CA LYS A 141 15.80 -19.42 29.66
C LYS A 141 14.34 -19.19 30.08
N ARG A 142 13.39 -19.92 29.47
CA ARG A 142 11.97 -19.89 29.90
C ARG A 142 11.74 -20.50 31.29
N LYS A 143 12.55 -21.49 31.70
CA LYS A 143 12.52 -22.02 33.07
C LYS A 143 13.14 -21.04 34.07
N GLN A 144 14.22 -20.36 33.70
CA GLN A 144 14.88 -19.33 34.53
C GLN A 144 14.00 -18.07 34.71
N ASN A 145 13.27 -17.63 33.68
CA ASN A 145 12.35 -16.49 33.82
C ASN A 145 11.18 -16.78 34.77
N LYS A 146 10.83 -18.06 35.00
CA LYS A 146 9.78 -18.47 35.94
C LYS A 146 10.23 -18.41 37.41
N THR A 147 11.52 -18.30 37.68
CA THR A 147 12.08 -18.08 39.03
C THR A 147 12.40 -16.60 39.30
N ASN A 148 12.28 -15.73 38.31
CA ASN A 148 12.60 -14.30 38.42
C ASN A 148 11.35 -13.45 38.72
N ASP A 149 10.20 -14.02 39.08
CA ASP A 149 9.02 -13.21 39.45
C ASP A 149 9.25 -12.37 40.73
N ASP A 150 10.31 -12.66 41.48
CA ASP A 150 10.78 -11.88 42.64
C ASP A 150 11.82 -10.79 42.29
N ASP A 151 12.12 -10.54 41.00
CA ASP A 151 13.10 -9.53 40.59
C ASP A 151 12.47 -8.11 40.54
N PRO A 152 12.98 -7.13 41.33
CA PRO A 152 12.43 -5.78 41.38
C PRO A 152 12.52 -5.02 40.04
N TRP A 153 11.50 -4.20 39.79
CA TRP A 153 11.50 -3.22 38.70
C TRP A 153 12.29 -1.98 39.11
N GLU A 154 13.22 -1.54 38.27
CA GLU A 154 14.06 -0.37 38.50
C GLU A 154 13.93 0.61 37.32
N GLU A 155 13.94 1.90 37.62
CA GLU A 155 13.91 2.96 36.60
C GLU A 155 15.32 3.14 36.03
N PHE A 156 15.49 2.91 34.74
CA PHE A 156 16.75 3.04 34.02
C PHE A 156 16.63 4.12 32.94
N GLU A 157 17.65 4.98 32.83
CA GLU A 157 17.77 5.93 31.74
C GLU A 157 18.50 5.27 30.57
N ASP A 158 17.78 5.11 29.46
CA ASP A 158 18.31 4.62 28.18
C ASP A 158 19.36 5.59 27.61
N GLU A 159 20.19 5.14 26.66
CA GLU A 159 21.28 5.90 26.03
C GLU A 159 20.82 7.21 25.37
N PHE A 160 19.53 7.30 25.07
CA PHE A 160 18.86 8.46 24.50
C PHE A 160 18.25 9.40 25.56
N GLY A 161 18.56 9.21 26.85
CA GLY A 161 18.07 10.01 27.97
C GLY A 161 16.58 9.83 28.29
N ARG A 162 15.99 8.68 27.91
CA ARG A 162 14.58 8.36 28.17
C ARG A 162 14.49 7.41 29.37
N THR A 163 13.66 7.71 30.35
CA THR A 163 13.40 6.81 31.47
C THR A 163 12.55 5.61 31.02
N ARG A 164 13.03 4.40 31.28
CA ARG A 164 12.33 3.13 31.03
C ARG A 164 12.36 2.28 32.30
N ILE A 165 11.25 1.59 32.59
CA ILE A 165 11.18 0.66 33.73
C ILE A 165 11.55 -0.73 33.21
N VAL A 166 12.63 -1.29 33.75
CA VAL A 166 13.18 -2.60 33.37
C VAL A 166 13.47 -3.41 34.64
N ARG A 167 13.55 -4.74 34.54
CA ARG A 167 13.95 -5.57 35.68
C ARG A 167 15.44 -5.40 35.99
N ARG A 168 15.84 -5.46 37.25
CA ARG A 168 17.23 -5.30 37.67
C ARG A 168 18.19 -6.26 36.97
N SER A 169 17.78 -7.51 36.72
CA SER A 169 18.60 -8.50 36.00
C SER A 169 18.77 -8.23 34.50
N GLU A 170 17.93 -7.37 33.91
CA GLU A 170 17.98 -6.99 32.50
C GLU A 170 18.68 -5.63 32.28
N LEU A 171 19.15 -4.99 33.36
CA LEU A 171 19.90 -3.74 33.30
C LEU A 171 21.26 -3.99 32.62
N PRO A 172 21.62 -3.25 31.56
CA PRO A 172 22.91 -3.41 30.91
C PRO A 172 24.04 -3.11 31.91
N SER A 173 24.93 -4.08 32.13
CA SER A 173 26.11 -3.85 32.97
C SER A 173 27.07 -2.90 32.26
N SER A 174 27.73 -2.02 33.00
CA SER A 174 28.71 -1.07 32.46
C SER A 174 29.85 -1.75 31.70
N GLU A 175 30.22 -2.98 32.08
CA GLU A 175 31.20 -3.81 31.36
C GLU A 175 30.71 -4.29 29.99
N GLN A 176 29.41 -4.60 29.85
CA GLN A 176 28.82 -5.04 28.58
C GLN A 176 28.75 -3.89 27.57
N GLN A 177 28.47 -2.67 28.06
CA GLN A 177 28.52 -1.46 27.23
C GLN A 177 29.95 -1.16 26.75
N GLN A 178 30.96 -1.35 27.61
CA GLN A 178 32.37 -1.15 27.22
C GLN A 178 32.84 -2.19 26.19
N GLN A 179 32.42 -3.45 26.30
CA GLN A 179 32.74 -4.50 25.32
C GLN A 179 32.08 -4.27 23.96
N GLN A 180 30.84 -3.78 23.93
CA GLN A 180 30.16 -3.45 22.67
C GLN A 180 30.84 -2.33 21.90
N TYR A 181 31.45 -1.37 22.60
CA TYR A 181 32.21 -0.28 21.97
C TYR A 181 33.61 -0.70 21.52
N SER A 182 34.24 -1.69 22.16
CA SER A 182 35.55 -2.19 21.74
C SER A 182 35.52 -3.09 20.50
N ASP A 183 34.37 -3.69 20.17
CA ASP A 183 34.21 -4.62 19.04
C ASP A 183 34.24 -3.90 17.67
N TYR A 184 33.72 -2.66 17.62
CA TYR A 184 33.66 -1.82 16.41
C TYR A 184 35.01 -1.17 16.01
N ASP A 185 36.03 -1.23 16.85
CA ASP A 185 37.36 -0.63 16.61
C ASP A 185 38.46 -1.72 16.51
N SER A 186 38.05 -2.98 16.29
CA SER A 186 38.97 -4.10 16.15
C SER A 186 39.59 -4.16 14.74
N GLU A 187 40.91 -4.38 14.67
CA GLU A 187 41.66 -4.47 13.41
C GLU A 187 41.17 -5.63 12.51
N GLU A 188 40.57 -6.67 13.10
CA GLU A 188 39.99 -7.83 12.39
C GLU A 188 38.79 -7.47 11.49
N GLU A 189 37.98 -6.47 11.85
CA GLU A 189 36.83 -6.06 11.04
C GLU A 189 37.28 -5.25 9.80
N ASN A 190 38.41 -4.54 9.90
CA ASN A 190 39.06 -3.85 8.78
C ASN A 190 39.64 -4.84 7.77
N ASP A 191 40.27 -5.91 8.23
CA ASP A 191 40.78 -6.98 7.35
C ASP A 191 39.64 -7.73 6.66
N ALA A 192 38.53 -8.00 7.37
CA ALA A 192 37.33 -8.57 6.76
C ALA A 192 36.69 -7.65 5.70
N TYR A 193 36.73 -6.34 5.92
CA TYR A 193 36.25 -5.34 4.96
C TYR A 193 37.14 -5.28 3.70
N LEU A 194 38.46 -5.29 3.89
CA LEU A 194 39.44 -5.32 2.80
C LEU A 194 39.38 -6.63 2.01
N GLU A 195 39.28 -7.78 2.68
CA GLU A 195 39.13 -9.08 2.01
C GLU A 195 37.80 -9.16 1.23
N ARG A 196 36.73 -8.55 1.75
CA ARG A 196 35.46 -8.40 1.03
C ARG A 196 35.62 -7.53 -0.22
N GLN A 197 36.34 -6.41 -0.13
CA GLN A 197 36.64 -5.54 -1.27
C GLN A 197 37.47 -6.26 -2.34
N GLU A 198 38.51 -7.00 -1.94
CA GLU A 198 39.34 -7.79 -2.83
C GLU A 198 38.55 -8.92 -3.50
N ARG A 199 37.65 -9.61 -2.76
CA ARG A 199 36.71 -10.57 -3.36
C ARG A 199 35.76 -9.93 -4.38
N TYR A 200 35.29 -8.70 -4.15
CA TYR A 200 34.46 -7.97 -5.11
C TYR A 200 35.23 -7.55 -6.37
N LYS A 201 36.50 -7.16 -6.24
CA LYS A 201 37.37 -6.82 -7.38
C LYS A 201 37.80 -8.05 -8.18
N ALA A 202 38.13 -9.15 -7.49
CA ALA A 202 38.47 -10.43 -8.11
C ALA A 202 37.25 -11.08 -8.78
N ALA A 203 36.05 -10.76 -8.32
CA ALA A 203 34.80 -11.01 -9.05
C ALA A 203 34.61 -9.97 -10.18
N ASP A 204 35.64 -9.64 -10.95
CA ASP A 204 35.48 -8.90 -12.20
C ASP A 204 34.64 -9.77 -13.14
N ARG A 205 33.37 -9.37 -13.26
CA ARG A 205 32.34 -10.06 -14.04
C ARG A 205 32.37 -9.64 -15.50
N SER A 206 33.47 -9.06 -15.97
CA SER A 206 33.68 -8.71 -17.38
C SER A 206 33.57 -9.93 -18.29
N ASP A 207 33.93 -11.12 -17.78
CA ASP A 207 33.74 -12.42 -18.43
C ASP A 207 32.41 -13.12 -18.08
N MET A 208 31.54 -12.52 -17.24
CA MET A 208 30.24 -13.13 -16.95
C MET A 208 29.35 -13.06 -18.19
N ASN A 209 28.89 -14.25 -18.58
CA ASN A 209 27.84 -14.48 -19.56
C ASN A 209 26.75 -13.40 -19.49
N HIS A 210 26.62 -12.63 -20.57
CA HIS A 210 25.59 -11.61 -20.72
C HIS A 210 24.22 -12.20 -20.41
N TYR A 211 23.36 -11.40 -19.77
CA TYR A 211 22.00 -11.82 -19.47
C TYR A 211 21.30 -12.31 -20.75
N GLU A 212 21.08 -13.62 -20.83
CA GLU A 212 20.39 -14.25 -21.94
C GLU A 212 18.89 -14.31 -21.67
N ALA A 213 18.15 -13.46 -22.37
CA ALA A 213 16.70 -13.43 -22.28
C ALA A 213 16.06 -14.80 -22.52
N ASP A 214 16.60 -15.62 -23.42
CA ASP A 214 15.98 -16.90 -23.80
C ASP A 214 16.20 -18.01 -22.76
N ARG A 215 17.17 -17.84 -21.84
CA ARG A 215 17.42 -18.76 -20.72
C ARG A 215 16.70 -18.36 -19.43
N GLU A 216 16.19 -17.14 -19.34
CA GLU A 216 15.47 -16.66 -18.16
C GLU A 216 14.06 -17.27 -18.07
N ILE A 217 13.77 -17.89 -16.93
CA ILE A 217 12.51 -18.59 -16.65
C ILE A 217 11.49 -17.65 -16.00
N ARG A 218 11.93 -16.52 -15.41
CA ARG A 218 11.03 -15.55 -14.78
C ARG A 218 10.16 -14.81 -15.80
N THR A 219 8.94 -14.49 -15.37
CA THR A 219 8.00 -13.67 -16.15
C THR A 219 8.57 -12.27 -16.37
N LYS A 220 8.76 -11.91 -17.63
CA LYS A 220 9.26 -10.59 -18.02
C LYS A 220 8.11 -9.57 -17.98
N GLY A 221 8.36 -8.42 -17.33
CA GLY A 221 7.37 -7.36 -17.20
C GLY A 221 7.14 -6.56 -18.49
N VAL A 222 6.17 -5.65 -18.45
CA VAL A 222 5.95 -4.66 -19.52
C VAL A 222 7.18 -3.77 -19.65
N GLY A 223 7.64 -3.56 -20.89
CA GLY A 223 8.87 -2.82 -21.17
C GLY A 223 10.14 -3.67 -21.18
N PHE A 224 10.03 -5.00 -21.10
CA PHE A 224 11.16 -5.88 -21.35
C PHE A 224 11.68 -5.72 -22.79
N TYR A 225 12.99 -5.50 -22.93
CA TYR A 225 13.68 -5.38 -24.21
C TYR A 225 14.73 -6.49 -24.33
N ARG A 226 14.64 -7.33 -25.36
CA ARG A 226 15.61 -8.40 -25.62
C ARG A 226 16.76 -7.85 -26.45
N PHE A 227 17.94 -7.80 -25.85
CA PHE A 227 19.15 -7.43 -26.56
C PHE A 227 19.62 -8.51 -27.53
N SER A 228 20.34 -8.10 -28.58
CA SER A 228 21.04 -9.04 -29.46
C SER A 228 22.15 -9.77 -28.71
N LYS A 229 22.49 -10.97 -29.18
CA LYS A 229 23.64 -11.74 -28.70
C LYS A 229 24.95 -11.19 -29.25
N ASP A 230 24.89 -10.55 -30.42
CA ASP A 230 26.05 -9.90 -31.01
C ASP A 230 26.41 -8.63 -30.20
N GLU A 231 27.66 -8.54 -29.80
CA GLU A 231 28.21 -7.48 -28.94
C GLU A 231 28.04 -6.10 -29.59
N GLN A 232 28.27 -6.02 -30.90
CA GLN A 232 28.20 -4.76 -31.62
C GLN A 232 26.76 -4.25 -31.71
N GLU A 233 25.83 -5.13 -32.08
CA GLU A 233 24.41 -4.80 -32.14
C GLU A 233 23.85 -4.46 -30.76
N ARG A 234 24.24 -5.22 -29.73
CA ARG A 234 23.82 -4.94 -28.35
C ARG A 234 24.29 -3.57 -27.89
N ARG A 235 25.56 -3.22 -28.17
CA ARG A 235 26.10 -1.90 -27.83
C ARG A 235 25.34 -0.79 -28.57
N ALA A 236 25.06 -0.98 -29.86
CA ALA A 236 24.26 -0.02 -30.63
C ALA A 236 22.82 0.13 -30.09
N GLN A 237 22.20 -0.96 -29.63
CA GLN A 237 20.89 -0.95 -28.98
C GLN A 237 20.94 -0.19 -27.65
N MET A 238 21.97 -0.41 -26.84
CA MET A 238 22.21 0.33 -25.60
C MET A 238 22.40 1.83 -25.84
N ASP A 239 23.22 2.19 -26.83
CA ASP A 239 23.45 3.59 -27.19
C ASP A 239 22.16 4.27 -27.65
N LYS A 240 21.31 3.56 -28.41
CA LYS A 240 20.00 4.06 -28.82
C LYS A 240 19.09 4.33 -27.62
N LEU A 241 19.03 3.42 -26.63
CA LEU A 241 18.25 3.62 -25.41
C LEU A 241 18.78 4.78 -24.57
N ASN A 242 20.10 4.92 -24.47
CA ASN A 242 20.73 6.03 -23.76
C ASN A 242 20.42 7.39 -24.42
N ARG A 243 20.40 7.45 -25.75
CA ARG A 243 19.97 8.65 -26.49
C ARG A 243 18.51 9.01 -26.19
N LEU A 244 17.60 8.03 -26.27
CA LEU A 244 16.19 8.24 -25.93
C LEU A 244 16.03 8.73 -24.48
N ARG A 245 16.79 8.16 -23.55
CA ARG A 245 16.81 8.62 -22.16
C ARG A 245 17.22 10.08 -22.06
N ALA A 246 18.35 10.46 -22.67
CA ALA A 246 18.84 11.83 -22.67
C ALA A 246 17.82 12.82 -23.27
N GLU A 247 17.16 12.44 -24.37
CA GLU A 247 16.09 13.24 -24.97
C GLU A 247 14.91 13.43 -24.02
N THR A 248 14.46 12.37 -23.33
CA THR A 248 13.35 12.47 -22.37
C THR A 248 13.71 13.29 -21.14
N GLU A 249 14.94 13.16 -20.63
CA GLU A 249 15.45 13.96 -19.52
C GLU A 249 15.53 15.43 -19.90
N ASN A 250 16.07 15.74 -21.08
CA ASN A 250 16.10 17.11 -21.62
C ASN A 250 14.70 17.69 -21.79
N ALA A 251 13.73 16.91 -22.30
CA ALA A 251 12.34 17.34 -22.43
C ALA A 251 11.65 17.57 -21.08
N ARG A 252 11.96 16.77 -20.06
CA ARG A 252 11.47 16.99 -18.68
C ARG A 252 12.07 18.25 -18.08
N ASN A 253 13.37 18.45 -18.22
CA ASN A 253 14.09 19.61 -17.69
C ASN A 253 13.65 20.91 -18.37
N SER A 254 13.42 20.88 -19.68
CA SER A 254 12.93 22.04 -20.43
C SER A 254 11.52 22.45 -19.97
N LYS A 255 10.61 21.49 -19.78
CA LYS A 255 9.27 21.75 -19.20
C LYS A 255 9.34 22.26 -17.76
N ALA A 256 10.18 21.66 -16.91
CA ALA A 256 10.39 22.11 -15.54
C ALA A 256 10.92 23.56 -15.49
N SER A 257 11.89 23.88 -16.34
CA SER A 257 12.45 25.23 -16.45
C SER A 257 11.42 26.26 -16.96
N ALA A 258 10.60 25.89 -17.95
CA ALA A 258 9.54 26.76 -18.48
C ALA A 258 8.45 27.01 -17.42
N SER A 259 8.09 25.99 -16.65
CA SER A 259 7.19 26.10 -15.50
C SER A 259 7.77 27.03 -14.42
N SER A 260 9.05 26.88 -14.08
CA SER A 260 9.74 27.76 -13.12
C SER A 260 9.78 29.22 -13.61
N LYS A 261 10.16 29.46 -14.87
CA LYS A 261 10.12 30.79 -15.50
C LYS A 261 8.72 31.39 -15.47
N ARG A 262 7.68 30.60 -15.77
CA ARG A 262 6.28 31.06 -15.68
C ARG A 262 5.92 31.46 -14.24
N LYS A 263 6.30 30.67 -13.23
CA LYS A 263 6.06 31.01 -11.82
C LYS A 263 6.78 32.30 -11.41
N GLN A 264 8.03 32.49 -11.84
CA GLN A 264 8.79 33.72 -11.59
C GLN A 264 8.12 34.94 -12.21
N MET A 265 7.68 34.86 -13.47
CA MET A 265 6.96 35.94 -14.14
C MET A 265 5.64 36.29 -13.44
N ILE A 266 4.90 35.29 -12.97
CA ILE A 266 3.67 35.49 -12.19
C ILE A 266 3.98 36.16 -10.86
N ALA A 267 5.03 35.73 -10.15
CA ALA A 267 5.46 36.34 -8.89
C ALA A 267 5.87 37.80 -9.06
N GLN A 268 6.67 38.12 -10.08
CA GLN A 268 7.04 39.50 -10.42
C GLN A 268 5.82 40.37 -10.75
N ASN A 269 4.86 39.84 -11.52
CA ASN A 269 3.61 40.55 -11.81
C ASN A 269 2.77 40.77 -10.55
N ALA A 270 2.70 39.77 -9.65
CA ALA A 270 2.02 39.91 -8.37
C ALA A 270 2.66 40.99 -7.49
N GLU A 271 3.98 41.07 -7.47
CA GLU A 271 4.73 42.10 -6.74
C GLU A 271 4.49 43.50 -7.31
N LYS A 272 4.53 43.66 -8.65
CA LYS A 272 4.18 44.94 -9.31
C LYS A 272 2.76 45.39 -8.97
N ILE A 273 1.81 44.47 -8.96
CA ILE A 273 0.41 44.75 -8.56
C ILE A 273 0.36 45.15 -7.08
N ARG A 274 1.09 44.47 -6.20
CA ARG A 274 1.15 44.78 -4.77
C ARG A 274 1.76 46.16 -4.52
N ALA A 275 2.87 46.49 -5.19
CA ALA A 275 3.51 47.80 -5.12
C ALA A 275 2.58 48.91 -5.63
N ARG A 276 1.89 48.71 -6.76
CA ARG A 276 0.89 49.67 -7.27
C ARG A 276 -0.27 49.87 -6.30
N LYS A 277 -0.78 48.79 -5.69
CA LYS A 277 -1.82 48.86 -4.65
C LYS A 277 -1.32 49.60 -3.39
N ALA A 278 -0.09 49.37 -2.96
CA ALA A 278 0.51 50.07 -1.82
C ALA A 278 0.68 51.57 -2.10
N ALA A 279 1.17 51.94 -3.29
CA ALA A 279 1.29 53.33 -3.71
C ALA A 279 -0.08 54.04 -3.79
N LEU A 280 -1.11 53.36 -4.30
CA LEU A 280 -2.48 53.90 -4.30
C LEU A 280 -3.02 54.10 -2.87
N LYS A 281 -2.77 53.16 -1.95
CA LYS A 281 -3.14 53.32 -0.53
C LYS A 281 -2.38 54.48 0.13
N ALA A 282 -1.08 54.61 -0.12
CA ALA A 282 -0.27 55.70 0.40
C ALA A 282 -0.74 57.07 -0.10
N LYS A 283 -1.07 57.19 -1.40
CA LYS A 283 -1.67 58.40 -1.97
C LYS A 283 -3.04 58.73 -1.36
N LYS A 284 -3.87 57.71 -1.11
CA LYS A 284 -5.16 57.89 -0.41
C LYS A 284 -4.96 58.38 1.03
N HIS A 285 -3.91 57.91 1.72
CA HIS A 285 -3.58 58.33 3.09
C HIS A 285 -2.93 59.73 3.15
N HIS A 286 -2.19 60.15 2.12
CA HIS A 286 -1.56 61.47 2.05
C HIS A 286 -2.55 62.60 1.69
N GLN A 287 -3.68 62.28 1.05
CA GLN A 287 -4.75 63.25 0.78
C GLN A 287 -5.62 63.57 2.00
N LEU A 288 -5.52 62.78 3.08
CA LEU A 288 -6.04 63.14 4.39
C LEU A 288 -5.01 64.06 5.06
N LYS A 289 -5.12 65.37 4.81
CA LYS A 289 -4.43 66.39 5.62
C LYS A 289 -4.69 66.11 7.11
N PRO A 290 -3.74 66.38 8.02
CA PRO A 290 -4.03 66.31 9.45
C PRO A 290 -5.21 67.24 9.73
N GLU A 291 -6.29 66.65 10.20
CA GLU A 291 -7.45 67.33 10.73
C GLU A 291 -6.94 68.36 11.75
N GLN A 292 -7.24 69.63 11.50
CA GLN A 292 -7.12 70.65 12.54
C GLN A 292 -7.90 70.13 13.74
N GLN A 293 -7.23 70.04 14.88
CA GLN A 293 -7.82 69.60 16.14
C GLN A 293 -9.03 70.49 16.42
N ILE A 294 -10.23 69.94 16.21
CA ILE A 294 -11.46 70.50 16.77
C ILE A 294 -11.33 70.27 18.28
N PRO A 295 -11.38 71.30 19.13
CA PRO A 295 -11.31 71.11 20.56
C PRO A 295 -12.59 70.40 21.01
N SER A 296 -12.47 69.12 21.35
CA SER A 296 -13.47 68.41 22.14
C SER A 296 -13.24 68.75 23.61
N ASP A 297 -14.13 69.57 24.18
CA ASP A 297 -14.68 69.48 25.55
C ASP A 297 -15.18 70.86 26.00
N GLN A 298 -16.47 71.15 25.76
CA GLN A 298 -17.21 72.05 26.65
C GLN A 298 -18.41 71.26 27.17
N GLY A 299 -18.40 71.04 28.48
CA GLY A 299 -19.46 70.37 29.24
C GLY A 299 -20.81 71.08 29.15
N PRO A 300 -21.83 70.60 29.88
CA PRO A 300 -23.21 71.05 29.71
C PRO A 300 -23.33 72.57 29.90
N MET A 301 -23.80 73.24 28.86
CA MET A 301 -23.97 74.69 28.77
C MET A 301 -24.89 75.17 29.91
N ASN A 302 -24.31 75.80 30.93
CA ASN A 302 -25.09 76.46 31.99
C ASN A 302 -25.59 77.80 31.43
N VAL A 303 -26.86 77.84 31.06
CA VAL A 303 -27.53 79.06 30.56
C VAL A 303 -27.70 80.01 31.74
N THR A 304 -26.83 81.01 31.85
CA THR A 304 -26.99 82.09 32.83
C THR A 304 -27.93 83.16 32.29
N GLU A 305 -28.66 83.83 33.19
CA GLU A 305 -29.61 84.91 32.82
C GLU A 305 -28.93 85.99 31.97
N ASP A 306 -27.66 86.29 32.25
CA ASP A 306 -26.87 87.25 31.49
C ASP A 306 -26.74 86.86 30.00
N SER A 307 -26.54 85.58 29.69
CA SER A 307 -26.44 85.10 28.29
C SER A 307 -27.74 85.28 27.52
N VAL A 308 -28.89 85.17 28.21
CA VAL A 308 -30.21 85.40 27.62
C VAL A 308 -30.45 86.89 27.43
N THR A 309 -30.02 87.74 28.37
CA THR A 309 -30.15 89.19 28.22
C THR A 309 -29.30 89.75 27.08
N ASP A 310 -28.10 89.22 26.87
CA ASP A 310 -27.23 89.64 25.77
C ASP A 310 -27.78 89.19 24.41
N PHE A 311 -28.36 87.99 24.35
CA PHE A 311 -29.06 87.53 23.16
C PHE A 311 -30.27 88.42 22.83
N LEU A 312 -31.09 88.75 23.82
CA LEU A 312 -32.26 89.62 23.63
C LEU A 312 -31.86 91.07 23.27
N LYS A 313 -30.76 91.58 23.81
CA LYS A 313 -30.18 92.87 23.37
C LYS A 313 -29.70 92.81 21.92
N SER A 314 -29.11 91.68 21.50
CA SER A 314 -28.67 91.51 20.11
C SER A 314 -29.85 91.52 19.13
N ILE A 315 -30.97 90.89 19.50
CA ILE A 315 -32.20 90.89 18.70
C ILE A 315 -32.80 92.29 18.65
N ARG A 316 -32.83 93.01 19.79
CA ARG A 316 -33.33 94.39 19.84
C ARG A 316 -32.52 95.32 18.93
N LYS A 317 -31.20 95.14 18.88
CA LYS A 317 -30.31 95.91 18.00
C LYS A 317 -30.47 95.57 16.51
N GLN A 318 -31.02 94.41 16.17
CA GLN A 318 -31.33 94.05 14.78
C GLN A 318 -32.70 94.56 14.31
N LEU A 319 -33.55 95.02 15.23
CA LEU A 319 -34.90 95.53 14.94
C LEU A 319 -35.00 97.06 15.01
N GLU A 320 -33.95 97.77 15.44
CA GLU A 320 -33.77 99.23 15.30
C GLU A 320 -32.99 99.57 14.02
#